data_AF-A0A935MKB3-F1
#
_entry.id   AF-A0A935MKB3-F1
#
_cell.length_a   1.000
_cell.length_b   1.000
_cell.length_c   1.000
_cell.angle_alpha   90.00
_cell.angle_beta   90.00
_cell.angle_gamma   90.00
#
_symmetry.space_group_name_H-M   'P 1'
#
loop_
_entity.id
_entity.type
_entity.pdbx_description
1 polymer ?
#
loop_
_entity_poly.entity_id
_entity_poly.type
_entity_poly.pdbx_seq_one_letter_code
_entity_poly.pdbx_strand_id
1 'polypeptide(L)' 'MELNEKQFIAGFNSGYILAEFEPQLLTALLKEIRPVNSYIYGLSFGQKEYELLQSEVHLNELNRLRQKTSKDKTRL' A
#
# COMPACT_ATOMS: atom_id res chain seq x y z
N MET A 1 -3.99 -23.11 9.82
CA MET A 1 -3.76 -22.06 10.83
C MET A 1 -5.09 -21.40 11.12
N GLU A 2 -5.54 -21.36 12.37
CA GLU A 2 -6.75 -20.61 12.71
C GLU A 2 -6.49 -19.10 12.60
N LEU A 3 -7.39 -18.39 11.93
CA LEU A 3 -7.31 -16.95 11.74
C LEU A 3 -7.76 -16.26 13.02
N ASN A 4 -6.86 -15.54 13.69
CA ASN A 4 -7.22 -14.62 14.75
C ASN A 4 -7.50 -13.23 14.15
N GLU A 5 -8.78 -12.91 14.02
CA GLU A 5 -9.25 -11.67 13.39
C GLU A 5 -8.72 -10.41 14.09
N LYS A 6 -8.70 -10.37 15.42
CA LYS A 6 -8.19 -9.22 16.18
C LYS A 6 -6.70 -8.98 15.89
N GLN A 7 -5.92 -10.05 15.85
CA GLN A 7 -4.51 -9.97 15.48
C GLN A 7 -4.32 -9.53 14.03
N PHE A 8 -5.14 -10.05 13.11
CA PHE A 8 -5.11 -9.66 11.71
C PHE A 8 -5.37 -8.15 11.54
N ILE A 9 -6.45 -7.63 12.14
CA ILE A 9 -6.80 -6.20 12.05
C ILE A 9 -5.70 -5.32 12.64
N ALA A 10 -5.14 -5.69 13.80
CA ALA A 10 -4.05 -4.95 14.40
C ALA A 10 -2.79 -4.94 13.50
N GLY A 11 -2.48 -6.09 12.90
CA GLY A 11 -1.38 -6.23 11.94
C GLY A 11 -1.61 -5.38 10.70
N PHE A 12 -2.82 -5.43 10.14
CA PHE A 12 -3.22 -4.65 8.97
C PHE A 12 -3.03 -3.17 9.17
N ASN A 13 -3.59 -2.61 10.24
CA ASN A 13 -3.46 -1.19 10.54
C ASN A 13 -1.99 -0.79 10.76
N SER A 14 -1.21 -1.63 11.45
CA SER A 14 0.22 -1.38 11.68
C SER A 14 1.01 -1.41 10.36
N GLY A 15 0.74 -2.39 9.51
CA GLY A 15 1.38 -2.54 8.21
C GLY A 15 1.07 -1.38 7.27
N TYR A 16 -0.18 -0.91 7.25
CA TYR A 16 -0.58 0.25 6.47
C TYR A 16 0.17 1.52 6.91
N ILE A 17 0.18 1.82 8.21
CA ILE A 17 0.88 2.98 8.77
C ILE A 17 2.38 2.91 8.50
N LEU A 18 2.99 1.73 8.69
CA LEU A 18 4.41 1.56 8.42
C LEU A 18 4.74 1.69 6.93
N ALA A 19 3.86 1.28 6.02
CA ALA A 19 4.07 1.48 4.59
C ALA A 19 4.05 2.98 4.22
N GLU A 20 3.25 3.77 4.93
CA GLU A 20 3.17 5.23 4.74
C GLU A 20 4.41 5.96 5.25
N PHE A 21 4.86 5.65 6.47
CA PHE A 21 5.90 6.45 7.14
C PHE A 21 7.29 5.80 7.12
N GLU A 22 7.39 4.47 7.14
CA GLU A 22 8.64 3.71 7.30
C GLU A 22 8.72 2.46 6.39
N PRO A 23 8.53 2.60 5.05
CA PRO A 23 8.35 1.46 4.14
C PRO A 23 9.57 0.53 4.07
N GLN A 24 10.78 1.07 4.28
CA GLN A 24 12.01 0.29 4.27
C GLN A 24 12.10 -0.64 5.48
N LEU A 25 11.70 -0.15 6.66
CA LEU A 25 11.63 -0.95 7.88
C LEU A 25 10.61 -2.07 7.72
N LEU A 26 9.42 -1.75 7.21
CA LEU A 26 8.37 -2.74 6.97
C LEU A 26 8.83 -3.84 6.02
N THR A 27 9.49 -3.47 4.93
CA THR A 27 10.03 -4.41 3.95
C THR A 27 11.09 -5.31 4.59
N ALA A 28 12.00 -4.75 5.39
CA ALA A 28 13.01 -5.52 6.10
C ALA A 28 12.37 -6.53 7.09
N LEU A 29 11.36 -6.09 7.85
CA LEU A 29 10.61 -6.95 8.78
C LEU A 29 9.93 -8.11 8.05
N LEU A 30 9.22 -7.83 6.96
CA LEU A 30 8.48 -8.86 6.22
C LEU A 30 9.37 -9.80 5.42
N LYS A 31 10.59 -9.39 5.07
CA LYS A 31 11.56 -10.24 4.39
C LYS A 31 12.14 -11.32 5.31
N GLU A 32 12.45 -10.95 6.54
CA GLU A 32 13.11 -11.84 7.51
C GLU A 32 12.11 -12.70 8.31
N ILE A 33 10.84 -12.27 8.38
CA ILE A 33 9.80 -12.94 9.16
C ILE A 33 8.89 -13.77 8.24
N ARG A 34 8.84 -15.09 8.47
CA ARG A 34 7.79 -15.92 7.86
C ARG A 34 6.42 -15.55 8.45
N PRO A 35 5.33 -15.55 7.66
CA PRO A 35 4.00 -15.25 8.16
C PRO A 35 3.50 -16.39 9.07
N VAL A 36 3.91 -16.30 10.32
CA VAL A 36 3.75 -17.33 11.36
C VAL A 36 2.52 -17.11 12.21
N ASN A 37 1.83 -15.97 12.07
CA ASN A 37 0.58 -15.65 12.76
C ASN A 37 -0.27 -14.64 11.99
N SER A 38 -1.53 -14.50 12.39
CA SER A 38 -2.50 -13.60 11.75
C SER A 38 -2.06 -12.14 11.76
N TYR A 39 -1.28 -11.71 12.75
CA TYR A 39 -0.72 -10.35 12.79
C TYR A 39 0.27 -10.10 11.66
N ILE A 40 1.22 -11.02 11.42
CA ILE A 40 2.18 -10.88 10.31
C ILE A 40 1.49 -10.94 8.94
N TYR A 41 0.43 -11.76 8.81
CA TYR A 41 -0.43 -11.71 7.62
C TYR A 41 -1.11 -10.35 7.45
N GLY A 42 -1.70 -9.82 8.52
CA GLY A 42 -2.28 -8.48 8.53
C GLY A 42 -1.25 -7.43 8.08
N LEU A 43 -0.05 -7.47 8.65
CA LEU A 43 1.03 -6.54 8.33
C LEU A 43 1.36 -6.51 6.83
N SER A 44 1.48 -7.69 6.21
CA SER A 44 1.72 -7.81 4.77
C SER A 44 0.54 -7.30 3.93
N PHE A 45 -0.70 -7.49 4.39
CA PHE A 45 -1.88 -7.00 3.68
C PHE A 45 -2.04 -5.48 3.80
N GLY A 46 -1.77 -4.92 4.98
CA GLY A 46 -1.76 -3.48 5.19
C GLY A 46 -0.75 -2.77 4.30
N GLN A 47 0.44 -3.37 4.12
CA GLN A 47 1.43 -2.87 3.16
C GLN A 47 0.87 -2.79 1.74
N LYS A 48 0.30 -3.90 1.26
CA LYS A 48 -0.23 -4.00 -0.10
C LYS A 48 -1.38 -3.03 -0.36
N GLU A 49 -2.23 -2.80 0.65
CA GLU A 49 -3.32 -1.84 0.55
C GLU A 49 -2.80 -0.41 0.34
N TYR A 50 -1.77 -0.01 1.10
CA TYR A 50 -1.14 1.29 0.92
C TYR A 50 -0.49 1.42 -0.47
N GLU A 51 0.23 0.39 -0.91
CA GLU A 51 0.86 0.37 -2.25
C GLU A 51 -0.18 0.46 -3.38
N LEU A 52 -1.34 -0.19 -3.22
CA LEU A 52 -2.46 -0.09 -4.15
C LEU A 52 -2.98 1.36 -4.20
N LEU A 53 -3.23 1.98 -3.04
CA LEU A 53 -3.67 3.37 -2.97
C LEU A 53 -2.69 4.31 -3.68
N GLN A 54 -1.38 4.16 -3.44
CA GLN A 54 -0.36 4.97 -4.12
C GLN A 54 -0.38 4.76 -5.64
N SER A 55 -0.59 3.53 -6.09
CA SER A 55 -0.71 3.21 -7.52
C SER A 55 -1.92 3.91 -8.15
N GLU A 56 -3.07 3.91 -7.47
CA GLU A 56 -4.27 4.61 -7.93
C GLU A 56 -4.08 6.13 -7.99
N VAL A 57 -3.46 6.72 -6.96
CA VAL A 57 -3.13 8.15 -6.93
C VAL A 57 -2.22 8.51 -8.11
N HIS A 58 -1.19 7.69 -8.37
CA HIS A 58 -0.27 7.92 -9.48
C HIS A 58 -0.96 7.82 -10.84
N LEU A 59 -1.80 6.80 -11.04
CA LEU A 59 -2.58 6.64 -12.28
C LEU A 59 -3.52 7.82 -12.52
N ASN A 60 -4.18 8.31 -11.47
CA ASN A 60 -5.06 9.47 -11.56
C ASN A 60 -4.30 10.74 -11.94
N GLU A 61 -3.11 10.96 -11.39
CA GLU A 61 -2.28 12.11 -11.75
C GLU A 61 -1.79 12.03 -13.20
N LEU A 62 -1.36 10.85 -13.66
CA LEU A 62 -1.00 10.62 -15.06
C LEU A 62 -2.17 10.94 -16.01
N ASN A 63 -3.39 10.52 -15.66
CA ASN A 63 -4.58 10.82 -16.44
C ASN A 63 -4.89 12.33 -16.49
N ARG A 64 -4.70 13.05 -15.38
CA ARG A 64 -4.85 14.52 -15.33
C ARG A 64 -3.84 15.22 -16.22
N LEU A 65 -2.57 14.82 -16.18
CA LEU A 65 -1.52 15.37 -17.04
C LEU A 65 -1.83 15.15 -18.52
N ARG A 66 -2.26 13.94 -18.90
CA ARG A 66 -2.69 13.64 -20.28
C ARG A 66 -3.82 14.55 -20.75
N GLN A 67 -4.82 14.80 -19.91
CA GLN A 67 -5.94 15.68 -20.26
C GLN A 67 -5.51 17.15 -20.43
N LYS A 68 -4.59 17.65 -19.60
CA LYS A 68 -4.03 19.01 -19.75
C LYS A 68 -3.30 19.16 -21.08
N THR A 69 -2.38 18.25 -21.39
CA THR A 69 -1.60 18.27 -22.64
C THR A 69 -2.49 18.19 -23.89
N SER A 70 -3.58 17.40 -23.85
CA SER A 70 -4.53 17.32 -24.97
C SER A 70 -5.31 18.62 -25.17
N LYS A 71 -5.70 19.32 -24.10
CA LYS A 71 -6.41 20.61 -24.19
C LYS A 71 -5.52 21.74 -24.73
N ASP A 72 -4.23 21.76 -24.38
CA ASP A 72 -3.30 22.75 -24.89
C ASP A 72 -3.03 22.57 -26.40
N LYS A 73 -2.98 21.33 -26.89
CA LYS A 73 -2.85 21.06 -28.34
C LYS A 73 -4.05 21.46 -29.18
N THR A 74 -5.24 21.59 -28.60
CA THR A 74 -6.45 22.04 -29.34
C THR A 74 -6.58 23.57 -29.37
N ARG A 75 -5.75 24.30 -28.63
CA ARG A 75 -5.77 25.78 -28.54
C ARG A 75 -4.69 26.47 -29.38
N LEU A 76 -3.84 25.70 -30.05
CA LEU A 76 -2.83 26.15 -31.02
C LEU A 76 -3.30 25.79 -32.44
#